data_AF-A0A7T0RPN3-F1
#
_entry.id   AF-A0A7T0RPN3-F1
#
_cell.length_a   1.000
_cell.length_b   1.000
_cell.length_c   1.000
_cell.angle_alpha   90.00
_cell.angle_beta   90.00
_cell.angle_gamma   90.00
#
_symmetry.space_group_name_H-M   'P 1'
#
loop_
_entity.id
_entity.type
_entity.pdbx_description
1 polymer ?
#
loop_
_entity_poly.entity_id
_entity_poly.type
_entity_poly.pdbx_seq_one_letter_code
_entity_poly.pdbx_strand_id
1 'polypeptide(L)'
;MVNLDSDRVTGVENIIQTDSPALFKLSFRQDIPLALTVQSKPVFGANITLHKNLLAHASYILSPADIVGWVDSNSLSYFEINNASDINHNKYDVPCLPSQFFTCERGVIKVTKPTRINLIAKNSDDILRYGLCFFAHIKTR
;
A
#
# COMPACT_ATOMS: atom_id res chain seq x y z
N MET A 1 28.58 -20.30 -15.62
CA MET A 1 27.28 -19.81 -16.12
C MET A 1 26.32 -19.90 -14.96
N VAL A 2 26.07 -18.78 -14.27
CA VAL A 2 25.23 -18.77 -13.06
C VAL A 2 23.80 -18.57 -13.50
N ASN A 3 22.93 -19.54 -13.26
CA ASN A 3 21.50 -19.43 -13.51
C ASN A 3 20.92 -18.38 -12.55
N LEU A 4 20.50 -17.25 -13.11
CA LEU A 4 19.80 -16.16 -12.43
C LEU A 4 18.33 -16.20 -12.86
N ASP A 5 17.56 -17.21 -12.46
CA ASP A 5 16.10 -17.23 -12.71
C ASP A 5 15.36 -18.19 -11.78
N SER A 6 15.54 -18.07 -10.46
CA SER A 6 14.71 -18.83 -9.50
C SER A 6 14.15 -18.01 -8.34
N ASP A 7 14.55 -16.74 -8.16
CA ASP A 7 14.13 -15.95 -6.98
C ASP A 7 12.98 -14.96 -7.25
N ARG A 8 12.45 -14.91 -8.47
CA ARG A 8 11.35 -13.99 -8.81
C ARG A 8 9.95 -14.54 -8.56
N VAL A 9 9.81 -15.86 -8.39
CA VAL A 9 8.50 -16.53 -8.29
C VAL A 9 8.07 -16.76 -6.83
N THR A 10 9.01 -16.84 -5.89
CA THR A 10 8.73 -17.19 -4.47
C THR A 10 8.06 -16.08 -3.66
N GLY A 11 8.13 -14.83 -4.12
CA GLY A 11 7.51 -13.69 -3.43
C GLY A 11 6.00 -13.63 -3.57
N VAL A 12 5.45 -14.08 -4.71
CA VAL A 12 4.00 -14.04 -4.99
C VAL A 12 3.28 -15.21 -4.32
N GLU A 13 3.89 -16.40 -4.32
CA GLU A 13 3.28 -17.60 -3.76
C GLU A 13 3.09 -17.53 -2.24
N ASN A 14 3.99 -16.85 -1.53
CA ASN A 14 3.85 -16.59 -0.09
C ASN A 14 2.77 -15.53 0.24
N ILE A 15 2.30 -14.76 -0.75
CA ILE A 15 1.21 -13.78 -0.58
C ILE A 15 -0.16 -14.49 -0.62
N ILE A 16 -0.26 -15.61 -1.33
CA ILE A 16 -1.51 -16.34 -1.60
C ILE A 16 -1.95 -17.20 -0.39
N GLN A 17 -1.10 -17.43 0.60
CA GLN A 17 -1.49 -18.07 1.88
C GLN A 17 -2.16 -17.08 2.86
N THR A 18 -3.06 -16.25 2.34
CA THR A 18 -3.92 -15.39 3.16
C THR A 18 -5.35 -15.90 3.07
N ASP A 19 -5.98 -16.24 4.20
CA ASP A 19 -7.41 -16.58 4.32
C ASP A 19 -8.36 -15.41 3.98
N SER A 20 -7.86 -14.38 3.29
CA SER A 20 -8.64 -13.23 2.80
C SER A 20 -8.94 -13.45 1.32
N PRO A 21 -10.23 -13.53 0.91
CA PRO A 21 -10.60 -13.81 -0.48
C PRO A 21 -10.28 -12.66 -1.46
N ALA A 22 -9.82 -11.50 -0.98
CA ALA A 22 -9.44 -10.38 -1.82
C ALA A 22 -8.05 -9.85 -1.41
N LEU A 23 -7.14 -9.80 -2.39
CA LEU A 23 -5.82 -9.20 -2.31
C LEU A 23 -5.83 -7.90 -3.12
N PHE A 24 -5.35 -6.81 -2.54
CA PHE A 24 -5.31 -5.50 -3.18
C PHE A 24 -3.88 -5.01 -3.33
N LYS A 25 -3.64 -4.16 -4.33
CA LYS A 25 -2.40 -3.40 -4.50
C LYS A 25 -2.65 -1.94 -4.20
N LEU A 26 -1.83 -1.36 -3.32
CA LEU A 26 -1.80 0.07 -3.05
C LEU A 26 -0.69 0.74 -3.87
N SER A 27 -1.08 1.67 -4.71
CA SER A 27 -0.20 2.51 -5.53
C SER A 27 -0.51 3.99 -5.32
N PHE A 28 0.32 4.85 -5.90
CA PHE A 28 0.08 6.27 -5.98
C PHE A 28 -0.29 6.67 -7.41
N ARG A 29 -1.18 7.64 -7.52
CA ARG A 29 -1.57 8.23 -8.81
C ARG A 29 -0.35 8.79 -9.55
N GLN A 30 -0.21 8.40 -10.81
CA GLN A 30 0.91 8.80 -11.68
C GLN A 30 0.61 10.07 -12.48
N ASP A 31 -0.64 10.52 -12.51
CA ASP A 31 -1.09 11.66 -13.29
C ASP A 31 -0.89 13.02 -12.59
N ILE A 32 -0.34 13.00 -11.37
CA ILE A 32 -0.07 14.18 -10.55
C ILE A 32 1.38 14.15 -10.05
N PRO A 33 2.14 15.26 -10.13
CA PRO A 33 3.45 15.36 -9.50
C PRO A 33 3.32 15.15 -7.99
N LEU A 34 4.10 14.21 -7.44
CA LEU A 34 3.96 13.79 -6.05
C LEU A 34 5.32 13.82 -5.33
N ALA A 35 5.42 14.67 -4.30
CA ALA A 35 6.53 14.67 -3.37
C ALA A 35 6.27 13.65 -2.24
N LEU A 36 6.91 12.49 -2.35
CA LEU A 36 6.85 11.40 -1.37
C LEU A 36 8.12 11.38 -0.51
N THR A 37 7.95 11.39 0.81
CA THR A 37 9.06 11.18 1.76
C THR A 37 8.75 10.09 2.79
N VAL A 38 9.79 9.57 3.42
CA VAL A 38 9.72 8.55 4.47
C VAL A 38 10.34 9.11 5.74
N GLN A 39 9.53 9.40 6.76
CA GLN A 39 9.98 10.02 8.00
C GLN A 39 9.15 9.56 9.21
N SER A 40 9.58 9.88 10.43
CA SER A 40 8.81 9.61 11.66
C SER A 40 7.79 10.70 12.02
N LYS A 41 7.70 11.77 11.24
CA LYS A 41 6.81 12.92 11.46
C LYS A 41 6.44 13.55 10.11
N PRO A 42 5.32 14.27 9.98
CA PRO A 42 4.96 14.94 8.74
C PRO A 42 6.03 15.96 8.34
N VAL A 43 6.29 16.06 7.04
CA VAL A 43 7.27 16.99 6.45
C VAL A 43 6.55 18.07 5.66
N PHE A 44 6.87 19.33 5.93
CA PHE A 44 6.35 20.46 5.16
C PHE A 44 6.83 20.40 3.70
N GLY A 45 5.92 20.63 2.76
CA GLY A 45 6.21 20.56 1.32
C GLY A 45 6.18 19.16 0.71
N ALA A 46 5.98 18.10 1.51
CA ALA A 46 5.68 16.77 0.99
C ALA A 46 4.17 16.59 0.84
N ASN A 47 3.73 16.03 -0.29
CA ASN A 47 2.33 15.65 -0.47
C ASN A 47 1.98 14.46 0.42
N ILE A 48 2.94 13.52 0.55
CA ILE A 48 2.81 12.31 1.35
C ILE A 48 4.08 12.11 2.15
N THR A 49 3.91 11.85 3.45
CA THR A 49 4.97 11.35 4.32
C THR A 49 4.58 9.98 4.83
N LEU A 50 5.24 8.91 4.37
CA LEU A 50 5.05 7.57 4.93
C LEU A 50 5.80 7.45 6.26
N HIS A 51 5.15 6.84 7.25
CA HIS A 51 5.78 6.62 8.55
C HIS A 51 6.92 5.61 8.40
N LYS A 52 8.15 5.98 8.77
CA LYS A 52 9.35 5.15 8.53
C LYS A 52 9.27 3.70 9.04
N ASN A 53 8.57 3.48 10.16
CA ASN A 53 8.42 2.13 10.74
C ASN A 53 7.61 1.19 9.84
N LEU A 54 6.77 1.72 8.95
CA LEU A 54 6.09 0.91 7.94
C LEU A 54 7.06 0.17 7.02
N LEU A 55 8.24 0.73 6.79
CA LEU A 55 9.20 0.19 5.84
C LEU A 55 10.26 -0.71 6.51
N ALA A 56 10.18 -0.86 7.83
CA ALA A 56 11.11 -1.66 8.62
C ALA A 56 11.01 -3.15 8.28
N HIS A 57 9.80 -3.66 8.04
CA HIS A 57 9.54 -5.08 7.80
C HIS A 57 8.90 -5.30 6.43
N ALA A 58 9.28 -6.39 5.75
CA ALA A 58 8.72 -6.71 4.42
C ALA A 58 7.25 -7.14 4.51
N SER A 59 6.84 -7.75 5.62
CA SER A 59 5.46 -8.13 5.90
C SER A 59 5.11 -7.86 7.36
N TYR A 60 3.92 -7.32 7.63
CA TYR A 60 3.44 -7.00 8.96
C TYR A 60 1.93 -6.80 8.99
N ILE A 61 1.36 -6.64 10.18
CA ILE A 61 -0.06 -6.34 10.39
C ILE A 61 -0.18 -4.92 10.94
N LEU A 62 -1.02 -4.11 10.30
CA LEU A 62 -1.47 -2.82 10.80
C LEU A 62 -2.79 -2.97 11.52
N SER A 63 -2.92 -2.36 12.69
CA SER A 63 -4.18 -2.10 13.35
C SER A 63 -4.71 -0.70 13.00
N PRO A 64 -6.01 -0.43 13.20
CA PRO A 64 -6.56 0.93 13.05
C PRO A 64 -5.95 1.97 14.00
N ALA A 65 -5.22 1.58 15.03
CA ALA A 65 -4.51 2.50 15.91
C ALA A 65 -3.19 2.99 15.30
N ASP A 66 -2.61 2.21 14.38
CA ASP A 66 -1.29 2.46 13.80
C ASP A 66 -1.34 3.57 12.75
N ILE A 67 -0.29 4.41 12.75
CA ILE A 67 -0.12 5.48 11.78
C ILE A 67 0.55 4.91 10.54
N VAL A 68 -0.13 5.05 9.39
CA VAL A 68 0.46 4.75 8.08
C VAL A 68 1.35 5.90 7.64
N GLY A 69 0.87 7.12 7.79
CA GLY A 69 1.60 8.30 7.38
C GLY A 69 0.74 9.54 7.43
N TRP A 70 1.16 10.55 6.67
CA TRP A 70 0.52 11.84 6.59
C TRP A 70 0.38 12.31 5.16
N VAL A 71 -0.63 13.13 4.94
CA VAL A 71 -0.97 13.75 3.65
C VAL A 71 -1.33 15.21 3.82
N ASP A 72 -1.18 15.97 2.75
CA ASP A 72 -1.71 17.33 2.66
C ASP A 72 -3.24 17.35 2.44
N SER A 73 -3.78 18.50 2.04
CA SER A 73 -5.22 18.74 1.84
C SER A 73 -5.88 17.80 0.82
N ASN A 74 -5.13 17.19 -0.09
CA ASN A 74 -5.67 16.26 -1.08
C ASN A 74 -5.91 14.85 -0.49
N SER A 75 -5.46 14.60 0.73
CA SER A 75 -5.90 13.46 1.53
C SER A 75 -5.70 12.12 0.80
N LEU A 76 -6.72 11.26 0.77
CA LEU A 76 -6.67 9.94 0.14
C LEU A 76 -6.71 9.99 -1.40
N SER A 77 -6.84 11.17 -2.02
CA SER A 77 -6.96 11.26 -3.49
C SER A 77 -5.67 10.91 -4.22
N TYR A 78 -4.54 10.87 -3.51
CA TYR A 78 -3.26 10.43 -4.08
C TYR A 78 -3.14 8.92 -4.27
N PHE A 79 -3.99 8.14 -3.60
CA PHE A 79 -3.88 6.69 -3.59
C PHE A 79 -4.74 6.07 -4.67
N GLU A 80 -4.22 4.98 -5.23
CA GLU A 80 -4.92 4.12 -6.18
C GLU A 80 -4.92 2.70 -5.62
N ILE A 81 -6.08 2.05 -5.62
CA ILE A 81 -6.22 0.68 -5.13
C ILE A 81 -6.79 -0.17 -6.25
N ASN A 82 -6.06 -1.23 -6.58
CA ASN A 82 -6.44 -2.18 -7.61
C ASN A 82 -6.59 -3.57 -6.99
N ASN A 83 -7.59 -4.33 -7.45
CA ASN A 83 -7.72 -5.74 -7.11
C ASN A 83 -6.55 -6.51 -7.73
N ALA A 84 -5.70 -7.11 -6.90
CA ALA A 84 -4.54 -7.87 -7.36
C ALA A 84 -4.94 -9.27 -7.87
N SER A 85 -6.16 -9.73 -7.56
CA SER A 85 -6.71 -11.01 -8.03
C SER A 85 -7.22 -10.94 -9.48
N ASP A 86 -7.50 -9.75 -10.01
CA ASP A 86 -8.00 -9.57 -11.38
C ASP A 86 -6.84 -9.47 -12.37
N ILE A 87 -6.25 -10.62 -12.68
CA ILE A 87 -5.27 -10.78 -13.77
C ILE A 87 -5.93 -10.51 -15.13
N ASN A 88 -7.25 -10.55 -15.21
CA ASN A 88 -8.04 -10.23 -16.39
C ASN A 88 -8.99 -9.08 -16.09
N HIS A 89 -8.59 -7.86 -16.46
CA HIS A 89 -9.40 -6.64 -16.41
C HIS A 89 -10.81 -6.87 -17.00
N ASN A 90 -11.80 -7.19 -16.17
CA ASN A 90 -13.19 -6.98 -16.56
C ASN A 90 -13.48 -5.49 -16.41
N LYS A 91 -13.79 -4.85 -17.54
CA LYS A 91 -14.01 -3.40 -17.69
C LYS A 91 -15.21 -2.84 -16.90
N TYR A 92 -15.83 -3.67 -16.06
CA TYR A 92 -17.08 -3.41 -15.34
C TYR A 92 -16.96 -3.54 -13.82
N ASP A 93 -15.77 -3.83 -13.28
CA ASP A 93 -15.61 -3.85 -11.83
C ASP A 93 -15.60 -2.44 -11.24
N VAL A 94 -16.34 -2.28 -10.16
CA VAL A 94 -16.43 -1.02 -9.41
C VAL A 94 -15.04 -0.69 -8.86
N PRO A 95 -14.48 0.49 -9.15
CA PRO A 95 -13.16 0.84 -8.66
C PRO A 95 -13.12 0.83 -7.14
N CYS A 96 -12.08 0.22 -6.57
CA CYS A 96 -11.84 0.20 -5.14
C CYS A 96 -11.47 1.61 -4.68
N LEU A 97 -12.34 2.23 -3.88
CA LEU A 97 -12.09 3.56 -3.34
C LEU A 97 -11.11 3.46 -2.16
N PRO A 98 -10.06 4.29 -2.11
CA PRO A 98 -9.14 4.34 -0.97
C PRO A 98 -9.82 4.45 0.39
N SER A 99 -10.93 5.19 0.48
CA SER A 99 -11.71 5.37 1.71
C SER A 99 -12.38 4.10 2.24
N GLN A 100 -12.48 3.03 1.44
CA GLN A 100 -12.97 1.74 1.91
C GLN A 100 -11.96 1.00 2.80
N PHE A 101 -10.68 1.38 2.68
CA PHE A 101 -9.55 0.68 3.33
C PHE A 101 -8.81 1.59 4.30
N PHE A 102 -8.74 2.88 4.00
CA PHE A 102 -7.99 3.87 4.77
C PHE A 102 -8.90 5.00 5.28
N THR A 103 -8.55 5.54 6.43
CA THR A 103 -9.09 6.80 6.95
C THR A 103 -8.04 7.89 6.81
N CYS A 104 -8.48 9.12 6.65
CA CYS A 104 -7.61 10.29 6.74
C CYS A 104 -8.27 11.35 7.63
N GLU A 105 -7.82 11.45 8.87
CA GLU A 105 -8.34 12.44 9.82
C GLU A 105 -7.23 13.44 10.16
N ARG A 106 -7.51 14.73 9.92
CA ARG A 106 -6.54 15.82 10.15
C ARG A 106 -5.17 15.56 9.49
N GLY A 107 -5.19 14.98 8.28
CA GLY A 107 -4.01 14.63 7.50
C GLY A 107 -3.28 13.38 7.96
N VAL A 108 -3.76 12.63 8.97
CA VAL A 108 -3.16 11.37 9.43
C VAL A 108 -3.86 10.19 8.75
N ILE A 109 -3.09 9.32 8.11
CA ILE A 109 -3.61 8.12 7.44
C ILE A 109 -3.53 6.92 8.37
N LYS A 110 -4.62 6.15 8.44
CA LYS A 110 -4.70 4.87 9.15
C LYS A 110 -5.51 3.87 8.35
N VAL A 111 -5.40 2.58 8.69
CA VAL A 111 -6.28 1.54 8.15
C VAL A 111 -7.64 1.54 8.86
N THR A 112 -8.70 1.18 8.14
CA THR A 112 -10.06 1.07 8.71
C THR A 112 -10.27 -0.20 9.52
N LYS A 113 -9.51 -1.26 9.19
CA LYS A 113 -9.56 -2.59 9.83
C LYS A 113 -8.15 -3.16 9.96
N PRO A 114 -7.93 -4.15 10.85
CA PRO A 114 -6.69 -4.90 10.87
C PRO A 114 -6.32 -5.40 9.48
N THR A 115 -5.12 -5.04 9.00
CA THR A 115 -4.72 -5.21 7.60
C THR A 115 -3.34 -5.83 7.54
N ARG A 116 -3.19 -6.93 6.79
CA ARG A 116 -1.87 -7.49 6.48
C ARG A 116 -1.27 -6.73 5.32
N ILE A 117 -0.03 -6.29 5.47
CA ILE A 117 0.74 -5.56 4.47
C ILE A 117 1.93 -6.41 4.03
N ASN A 118 2.20 -6.44 2.73
CA ASN A 118 3.41 -6.98 2.11
C ASN A 118 4.01 -5.91 1.20
N LEU A 119 5.16 -5.33 1.58
CA LEU A 119 5.78 -4.25 0.84
C LEU A 119 6.31 -4.71 -0.51
N ILE A 120 6.10 -3.88 -1.52
CA ILE A 120 6.69 -4.03 -2.86
C ILE A 120 8.01 -3.24 -2.93
N ALA A 121 8.04 -2.07 -2.31
CA ALA A 121 9.16 -1.15 -2.34
C ALA A 121 9.38 -0.46 -0.98
N LYS A 122 10.61 0.03 -0.76
CA LYS A 122 11.03 0.66 0.52
C LYS A 122 11.62 2.06 0.40
N ASN A 123 11.96 2.52 -0.81
CA ASN A 123 12.42 3.89 -1.05
C ASN A 123 11.39 4.63 -1.91
N SER A 124 11.39 5.97 -1.85
CA SER A 124 10.37 6.78 -2.51
C SER A 124 10.28 6.54 -4.02
N ASP A 125 11.40 6.44 -4.72
CA ASP A 125 11.43 6.29 -6.18
C ASP A 125 10.80 4.97 -6.63
N ASP A 126 11.20 3.86 -5.99
CA ASP A 126 10.63 2.54 -6.27
C ASP A 126 9.16 2.47 -5.87
N ILE A 127 8.77 3.12 -4.77
CA ILE A 127 7.38 3.17 -4.31
C ILE A 127 6.51 3.91 -5.34
N LEU A 128 6.97 5.05 -5.85
CA LEU A 128 6.26 5.80 -6.89
C LEU A 128 6.18 4.99 -8.18
N ARG A 129 7.22 4.24 -8.53
CA ARG A 129 7.28 3.49 -9.78
C ARG A 129 6.47 2.18 -9.77
N TYR A 130 6.53 1.43 -8.68
CA TYR A 130 6.00 0.06 -8.62
C TYR A 130 4.78 -0.09 -7.71
N GLY A 131 4.47 0.90 -6.89
CA GLY A 131 3.47 0.85 -5.83
C GLY A 131 4.09 0.53 -4.46
N LEU A 132 3.32 0.76 -3.40
CA LEU A 132 3.79 0.63 -2.03
C LEU A 132 3.76 -0.82 -1.56
N CYS A 133 2.59 -1.46 -1.65
CA CYS A 133 2.37 -2.78 -1.06
C CYS A 133 1.21 -3.54 -1.69
N PHE A 134 1.22 -4.85 -1.48
CA PHE A 134 0.02 -5.66 -1.51
C PHE A 134 -0.57 -5.74 -0.09
N PHE A 135 -1.89 -5.75 0.02
CA PHE A 135 -2.56 -5.81 1.31
C PHE A 135 -3.90 -6.54 1.26
N ALA A 136 -4.33 -7.01 2.43
CA ALA A 136 -5.62 -7.65 2.62
C ALA A 136 -6.15 -7.39 4.04
N HIS A 137 -7.46 -7.18 4.15
CA HIS A 137 -8.12 -7.12 5.46
C HIS A 137 -8.07 -8.49 6.13
N ILE A 138 -7.80 -8.49 7.43
CA ILE A 138 -7.78 -9.71 8.23
C ILE A 138 -9.19 -9.92 8.79
N LYS A 139 -9.72 -11.15 8.65
CA LYS A 139 -10.94 -11.53 9.37
C LYS A 139 -10.62 -11.63 10.85
N THR A 140 -11.14 -10.72 11.66
CA THR A 140 -11.22 -10.90 13.11
C THR A 140 -12.27 -11.98 13.38
N ARG A 141 -11.85 -13.11 13.94
CA ARG A 141 -12.73 -14.17 14.43
C ARG A 141 -13.49 -13.71 15.67
#